data_AF-A0A356KIT7-F1
#
_entry.id   AF-A0A356KIT7-F1
#
_cell.length_a   1.000
_cell.length_b   1.000
_cell.length_c   1.000
_cell.angle_alpha   90.00
_cell.angle_beta   90.00
_cell.angle_gamma   90.00
#
_symmetry.space_group_name_H-M   'P 1'
#
loop_
_entity.id
_entity.type
_entity.pdbx_description
1 polymer ?
#
loop_
_entity_poly.entity_id
_entity_poly.type
_entity_poly.pdbx_seq_one_letter_code
_entity_poly.pdbx_strand_id
1 'polypeptide(L)'
;GGGDTELLEVLEPVLDAGVVPTPVKANLRGQLEWVGLNTAPEERQKVELKLFQILWQAGLIDRDFATEPSCALHRPSAFLIKRLRAHGLIEIQRFEGANDVDAFREHLRTFGKESASLAWAFMPSRGGPDPVEVRRPLVLVRERRLQPAVLMRGVQHDDEEVVAFDRALFEVLDRLRNWADGLGQLALPHFEDKQRSLFERMQKRIDTVRSQMADAARTGGQVLPPETARRDLLKFVIDQVHRIEDALALLPGRELRDAYGELVFKDIVFRGAGPYLSKHFGINIDTEVVEGADSQGLVGRFQKEPGGPRPRSKTTKIYSVVVPCYTQDGVSIRPASVRLGSYE
;
A
#
# COMPACT_ATOMS: atom_id res chain seq x y z
N GLY A 1 23.16 5.61 26.39
CA GLY A 1 24.04 5.23 25.27
C GLY A 1 23.71 3.82 24.89
N GLY A 2 23.13 3.61 23.70
CA GLY A 2 22.91 2.28 23.12
C GLY A 2 24.10 1.94 22.22
N GLY A 3 24.76 0.81 22.48
CA GLY A 3 25.93 0.37 21.73
C GLY A 3 25.62 -0.04 20.29
N ASP A 4 26.66 -0.36 19.53
CA ASP A 4 26.66 -0.73 18.11
C ASP A 4 25.69 -1.88 17.77
N THR A 5 25.38 -2.72 18.76
CA THR A 5 24.37 -3.78 18.70
C THR A 5 22.98 -3.29 18.34
N GLU A 6 22.57 -2.10 18.81
CA GLU A 6 21.20 -1.60 18.59
C GLU A 6 20.91 -1.33 17.11
N LEU A 7 21.86 -0.69 16.39
CA LEU A 7 21.69 -0.41 14.95
C LEU A 7 21.75 -1.69 14.12
N LEU A 8 22.60 -2.64 14.51
CA LEU A 8 22.71 -3.93 13.83
C LEU A 8 21.42 -4.74 13.98
N GLU A 9 20.95 -4.95 15.22
CA GLU A 9 19.72 -5.67 15.55
C GLU A 9 18.50 -5.08 14.83
N VAL A 10 18.42 -3.75 14.77
CA VAL A 10 17.33 -3.07 14.08
C VAL A 10 17.36 -3.30 12.57
N LEU A 11 18.55 -3.43 11.96
CA LEU A 11 18.74 -3.62 10.52
C LEU A 11 18.65 -5.09 10.06
N GLU A 12 18.75 -6.07 10.96
CA GLU A 12 18.65 -7.51 10.66
C GLU A 12 17.51 -7.86 9.69
N PRO A 13 16.25 -7.37 9.87
CA PRO A 13 15.16 -7.70 8.97
C PRO A 13 15.43 -7.34 7.50
N VAL A 14 16.19 -6.27 7.25
CA VAL A 14 16.57 -5.84 5.90
C VAL A 14 17.81 -6.60 5.40
N LEU A 15 18.77 -6.87 6.28
CA LEU A 15 20.00 -7.57 5.92
C LEU A 15 19.77 -9.05 5.58
N ASP A 16 18.79 -9.68 6.22
CA ASP A 16 18.48 -11.10 6.05
C ASP A 16 17.45 -11.36 4.95
N ALA A 17 16.57 -10.40 4.67
CA ALA A 17 15.50 -10.55 3.67
C ALA A 17 16.06 -10.86 2.27
N GLY A 18 15.69 -12.01 1.70
CA GLY A 18 16.19 -12.46 0.38
C GLY A 18 15.78 -11.57 -0.80
N VAL A 19 14.78 -10.71 -0.60
CA VAL A 19 14.24 -9.78 -1.60
C VAL A 19 14.97 -8.43 -1.64
N VAL A 20 15.79 -8.12 -0.64
CA VAL A 20 16.56 -6.86 -0.62
C VAL A 20 17.85 -7.04 -1.44
N PRO A 21 18.15 -6.16 -2.42
CA PRO A 21 19.34 -6.31 -3.27
C PRO A 21 20.66 -6.31 -2.49
N THR A 22 21.59 -7.18 -2.89
CA THR A 22 22.93 -7.29 -2.29
C THR A 22 23.68 -5.96 -2.21
N PRO A 23 23.65 -5.07 -3.22
CA PRO A 23 24.30 -3.76 -3.12
C PRO A 23 23.74 -2.87 -2.00
N VAL A 24 22.42 -2.92 -1.75
CA VAL A 24 21.78 -2.17 -0.66
C VAL A 24 22.28 -2.71 0.69
N LYS A 25 22.30 -4.05 0.86
CA LYS A 25 22.83 -4.70 2.07
C LYS A 25 24.29 -4.39 2.32
N ALA A 26 25.12 -4.42 1.26
CA ALA A 26 26.54 -4.09 1.34
C ALA A 26 26.76 -2.64 1.76
N ASN A 27 26.00 -1.69 1.18
CA ASN A 27 26.07 -0.28 1.56
C ASN A 27 25.66 -0.06 3.02
N LEU A 28 24.60 -0.72 3.50
CA LEU A 28 24.17 -0.66 4.89
C LEU A 28 25.25 -1.20 5.84
N ARG A 29 25.79 -2.40 5.56
CA ARG A 29 26.88 -3.00 6.36
C ARG A 29 28.12 -2.11 6.39
N GLY A 30 28.53 -1.60 5.23
CA GLY A 30 29.68 -0.70 5.13
C GLY A 30 29.50 0.61 5.89
N GLN A 31 28.28 1.07 6.18
CA GLN A 31 28.06 2.19 7.10
C GLN A 31 28.16 1.79 8.57
N LEU A 32 27.73 0.57 8.92
CA LEU A 32 27.80 0.05 10.30
C LEU A 32 29.24 -0.19 10.76
N GLU A 33 30.16 -0.51 9.86
CA GLU A 33 31.60 -0.67 10.18
C GLU A 33 32.24 0.59 10.78
N TRP A 34 31.64 1.77 10.56
CA TRP A 34 32.11 3.06 11.11
C TRP A 34 31.50 3.42 12.46
N VAL A 35 30.58 2.60 12.97
CA VAL A 35 29.96 2.78 14.29
C VAL A 35 30.67 1.85 15.27
N GLY A 36 31.39 2.46 16.22
CA GLY A 36 32.05 1.78 17.32
C GLY A 36 31.58 2.35 18.67
N LEU A 37 31.89 1.61 19.75
CA LEU A 37 31.62 1.97 21.15
C LEU A 37 32.01 3.41 21.55
N ASN A 38 32.96 4.04 20.85
CA ASN A 38 33.45 5.40 21.11
C ASN A 38 33.14 6.41 19.99
N THR A 39 32.26 6.09 19.04
CA THR A 39 31.91 7.02 17.95
C THR A 39 31.25 8.28 18.52
N ALA A 40 31.77 9.45 18.13
CA ALA A 40 31.24 10.72 18.62
C ALA A 40 29.76 10.89 18.20
N PRO A 41 28.91 11.55 19.02
CA PRO A 41 27.49 11.71 18.73
C PRO A 41 27.21 12.28 17.33
N GLU A 42 27.99 13.27 16.89
CA GLU A 42 27.85 13.89 15.56
C GLU A 42 28.21 12.93 14.41
N GLU A 43 29.22 12.07 14.60
CA GLU A 43 29.61 11.07 13.62
C GLU A 43 28.56 9.98 13.51
N ARG A 44 28.00 9.55 14.64
CA ARG A 44 26.89 8.60 14.68
C ARG A 44 25.66 9.17 13.97
N GLN A 45 25.32 10.43 14.19
CA GLN A 45 24.23 11.10 13.47
C GLN A 45 24.46 11.13 11.95
N LYS A 46 25.71 11.34 11.49
CA LYS A 46 26.05 11.27 10.06
C LYS A 46 25.81 9.86 9.51
N VAL A 47 26.17 8.81 10.27
CA VAL A 47 25.92 7.43 9.88
C VAL A 47 24.42 7.12 9.84
N GLU A 48 23.66 7.47 10.88
CA GLU A 48 22.21 7.26 10.94
C GLU A 48 21.48 7.96 9.78
N LEU A 49 21.91 9.17 9.41
CA LEU A 49 21.37 9.89 8.27
C LEU A 49 21.69 9.19 6.93
N LYS A 50 22.90 8.66 6.77
CA LYS A 50 23.27 7.90 5.57
C LYS A 50 22.48 6.59 5.46
N LEU A 51 22.33 5.86 6.57
CA LEU A 51 21.48 4.66 6.63
C LEU A 51 20.04 4.98 6.20
N PHE A 52 19.47 6.07 6.73
CA PHE A 52 18.14 6.53 6.34
C PHE A 52 18.05 6.84 4.84
N GLN A 53 19.05 7.52 4.26
CA GLN A 53 19.08 7.82 2.83
C GLN A 53 19.18 6.56 1.95
N ILE A 54 19.97 5.56 2.36
CA ILE A 54 20.08 4.28 1.66
C ILE A 54 18.72 3.56 1.67
N LEU A 55 18.06 3.49 2.82
CA LEU A 55 16.73 2.87 2.94
C LEU A 55 15.68 3.63 2.11
N TRP A 56 15.71 4.96 2.11
CA TRP A 56 14.82 5.79 1.30
C TRP A 56 14.97 5.50 -0.20
N GLN A 57 16.21 5.47 -0.69
CA GLN A 57 16.50 5.17 -2.09
C GLN A 57 16.12 3.74 -2.48
N ALA A 58 16.09 2.82 -1.52
CA ALA A 58 15.69 1.44 -1.72
C ALA A 58 14.18 1.19 -1.54
N GLY A 59 13.36 2.23 -1.27
CA GLY A 59 11.92 2.06 -1.02
C GLY A 59 11.59 1.36 0.31
N LEU A 60 12.53 1.36 1.26
CA LEU A 60 12.41 0.72 2.59
C LEU A 60 11.98 1.70 3.69
N ILE A 61 11.39 2.84 3.32
CA ILE A 61 10.83 3.83 4.24
C ILE A 61 9.33 3.90 4.02
N ASP A 62 8.56 3.80 5.10
CA ASP A 62 7.14 4.08 5.09
C ASP A 62 6.86 5.54 4.72
N ARG A 63 6.01 5.75 3.69
CA ARG A 63 5.66 7.08 3.15
C ARG A 63 4.83 7.94 4.11
N ASP A 64 4.24 7.33 5.13
CA ASP A 64 3.55 8.04 6.21
C ASP A 64 4.50 8.53 7.30
N PHE A 65 5.77 8.10 7.24
CA PHE A 65 6.81 8.42 8.22
C PHE A 65 6.35 8.15 9.65
N ALA A 66 5.65 7.04 9.84
CA ALA A 66 5.21 6.57 11.15
C ALA A 66 6.42 6.18 12.01
N THR A 67 6.34 6.49 13.31
CA THR A 67 7.35 6.04 14.30
C THR A 67 7.11 4.61 14.76
N GLU A 68 5.97 4.03 14.41
CA GLU A 68 5.66 2.62 14.58
C GLU A 68 5.79 1.91 13.22
N PRO A 69 6.56 0.82 13.12
CA PRO A 69 6.78 0.16 11.85
C PRO A 69 5.55 -0.64 11.43
N SER A 70 5.14 -0.44 10.17
CA SER A 70 4.01 -1.14 9.57
C SER A 70 4.31 -2.60 9.19
N CYS A 71 5.59 -2.97 9.07
CA CYS A 71 6.06 -4.35 8.92
C CYS A 71 7.53 -4.50 9.34
N ALA A 72 8.07 -5.73 9.30
CA ALA A 72 9.46 -6.00 9.68
C ALA A 72 10.48 -5.22 8.85
N LEU A 73 10.25 -5.06 7.54
CA LEU A 73 11.13 -4.31 6.63
C LEU A 73 11.16 -2.80 6.92
N HIS A 74 10.12 -2.24 7.55
CA HIS A 74 10.05 -0.83 7.97
C HIS A 74 10.51 -0.60 9.41
N ARG A 75 10.92 -1.65 10.15
CA ARG A 75 11.49 -1.49 11.49
C ARG A 75 12.71 -0.56 11.50
N PRO A 76 13.70 -0.71 10.59
CA PRO A 76 14.83 0.21 10.57
C PRO A 76 14.45 1.65 10.26
N SER A 77 13.50 1.85 9.35
CA SER A 77 13.05 3.20 9.00
C SER A 77 12.39 3.91 10.17
N ALA A 78 11.46 3.24 10.87
CA ALA A 78 10.76 3.81 12.01
C ALA A 78 11.72 4.20 13.14
N PHE A 79 12.71 3.34 13.41
CA PHE A 79 13.77 3.60 14.37
C PHE A 79 14.61 4.84 14.00
N LEU A 80 15.08 4.91 12.76
CA LEU A 80 15.89 6.03 12.28
C LEU A 80 15.10 7.34 12.25
N ILE A 81 13.83 7.31 11.82
CA ILE A 81 12.94 8.48 11.82
C ILE A 81 12.83 9.06 13.24
N LYS A 82 12.58 8.21 14.25
CA LYS A 82 12.46 8.64 15.65
C LYS A 82 13.73 9.35 16.13
N ARG A 83 14.90 8.80 15.84
CA ARG A 83 16.19 9.36 16.26
C ARG A 83 16.55 10.64 15.51
N LEU A 84 16.44 10.62 14.18
CA LEU A 84 16.77 11.77 13.35
C LEU A 84 15.84 12.96 13.61
N ARG A 85 14.56 12.71 13.93
CA ARG A 85 13.64 13.76 14.40
C ARG A 85 14.06 14.33 15.75
N ALA A 86 14.44 13.48 16.71
CA ALA A 86 14.93 13.94 18.02
C ALA A 86 16.21 14.78 17.93
N HIS A 87 17.01 14.57 16.88
CA HIS A 87 18.22 15.35 16.57
C HIS A 87 17.96 16.58 15.68
N GLY A 88 16.71 16.86 15.29
CA GLY A 88 16.38 17.98 14.41
C GLY A 88 16.90 17.82 12.97
N LEU A 89 17.29 16.61 12.55
CA LEU A 89 17.82 16.35 11.21
C LEU A 89 16.71 16.08 10.19
N ILE A 90 15.56 15.61 10.66
CA ILE A 90 14.36 15.41 9.86
C ILE A 90 13.20 16.18 10.51
N GLU A 91 12.45 16.89 9.68
CA GLU A 91 11.21 17.57 10.04
C GLU A 91 10.04 16.92 9.29
N ILE A 92 8.97 16.59 10.03
CA ILE A 92 7.77 15.94 9.49
C ILE A 92 6.58 16.85 9.80
N GLN A 93 6.02 17.45 8.77
CA GLN A 93 4.91 18.38 8.85
C GLN A 93 3.60 17.68 8.48
N ARG A 94 2.77 17.43 9.50
CA ARG A 94 1.42 16.85 9.37
C ARG A 94 0.32 17.91 9.27
N PHE A 95 0.67 19.20 9.47
CA PHE A 95 -0.25 20.33 9.43
C PHE A 95 -1.45 20.17 10.38
N GLU A 96 -1.17 19.75 11.60
CA GLU A 96 -2.19 19.61 12.65
C GLU A 96 -2.95 20.92 12.84
N GLY A 97 -4.28 20.88 12.74
CA GLY A 97 -5.15 22.06 12.86
C GLY A 97 -5.52 22.77 11.55
N ALA A 98 -4.92 22.41 10.41
CA ALA A 98 -5.31 22.90 9.10
C ALA A 98 -6.52 22.14 8.53
N ASN A 99 -7.72 22.44 9.03
CA ASN A 99 -8.94 21.69 8.72
C ASN A 99 -9.62 22.12 7.40
N ASP A 100 -9.20 23.25 6.81
CA ASP A 100 -9.73 23.78 5.57
C ASP A 100 -8.62 24.20 4.59
N VAL A 101 -9.01 24.43 3.34
CA VAL A 101 -8.09 24.75 2.24
C VAL A 101 -7.28 26.03 2.51
N ASP A 102 -7.87 27.04 3.14
CA ASP A 102 -7.23 28.33 3.32
C ASP A 102 -6.26 28.32 4.50
N ALA A 103 -6.63 27.70 5.62
CA ALA A 103 -5.74 27.42 6.73
C ALA A 103 -4.54 26.58 6.28
N PHE A 104 -4.78 25.58 5.43
CA PHE A 104 -3.71 24.76 4.88
C PHE A 104 -2.79 25.57 3.95
N ARG A 105 -3.36 26.40 3.07
CA ARG A 105 -2.57 27.30 2.19
C ARG A 105 -1.71 28.26 3.00
N GLU A 106 -2.21 28.78 4.12
CA GLU A 106 -1.43 29.65 5.00
C GLU A 106 -0.20 28.92 5.54
N HIS A 107 -0.38 27.70 6.07
CA HIS A 107 0.73 26.89 6.55
C HIS A 107 1.73 26.55 5.44
N LEU A 108 1.29 26.34 4.20
CA LEU A 108 2.20 26.10 3.08
C LEU A 108 3.05 27.30 2.70
N ARG A 109 2.64 28.54 3.01
CA ARG A 109 3.39 29.73 2.57
C ARG A 109 4.83 29.71 3.05
N THR A 110 5.09 29.15 4.22
CA THR A 110 6.44 29.01 4.79
C THR A 110 7.30 27.96 4.05
N PHE A 111 6.69 27.02 3.33
CA PHE A 111 7.39 25.92 2.65
C PHE A 111 7.39 26.03 1.11
N GLY A 112 6.58 26.93 0.55
CA GLY A 112 6.43 27.13 -0.89
C GLY A 112 5.41 26.20 -1.56
N LYS A 113 4.91 26.61 -2.74
CA LYS A 113 3.77 25.94 -3.43
C LYS A 113 4.04 24.49 -3.85
N GLU A 114 5.29 24.17 -4.20
CA GLU A 114 5.66 22.81 -4.61
C GLU A 114 5.77 21.82 -3.45
N SER A 115 5.65 22.30 -2.20
CA SER A 115 5.76 21.45 -1.01
C SER A 115 4.47 20.68 -0.71
N ALA A 116 3.44 20.81 -1.56
CA ALA A 116 2.31 19.91 -1.55
C ALA A 116 1.78 19.59 -2.95
N SER A 117 1.08 18.46 -3.06
CA SER A 117 0.22 18.09 -4.17
C SER A 117 -1.23 17.93 -3.69
N LEU A 118 -2.17 18.13 -4.62
CA LEU A 118 -3.60 18.04 -4.36
C LEU A 118 -4.17 16.77 -5.00
N ALA A 119 -4.83 15.97 -4.18
CA ALA A 119 -5.76 14.92 -4.53
C ALA A 119 -7.18 15.38 -4.17
N TRP A 120 -8.19 14.66 -4.67
CA TRP A 120 -9.58 14.94 -4.40
C TRP A 120 -10.34 13.64 -4.09
N ALA A 121 -11.42 13.74 -3.33
CA ALA A 121 -12.40 12.68 -3.13
C ALA A 121 -13.79 13.27 -2.90
N PHE A 122 -14.83 12.53 -3.25
CA PHE A 122 -16.19 12.92 -2.89
C PHE A 122 -16.40 12.81 -1.38
N MET A 123 -17.09 13.79 -0.79
CA MET A 123 -17.38 13.85 0.64
C MET A 123 -18.84 14.23 0.87
N PRO A 124 -19.45 13.79 1.98
CA PRO A 124 -20.81 14.21 2.32
C PRO A 124 -20.85 15.73 2.45
N SER A 125 -21.90 16.35 1.92
CA SER A 125 -22.13 17.78 2.12
C SER A 125 -22.22 18.09 3.62
N ARG A 126 -21.26 18.89 4.10
CA ARG A 126 -21.25 19.44 5.46
C ARG A 126 -21.31 20.95 5.30
N GLY A 127 -22.35 21.59 5.81
CA GLY A 127 -22.41 23.05 5.83
C GLY A 127 -21.16 23.59 6.53
N GLY A 128 -20.37 24.42 5.83
CA GLY A 128 -19.07 24.88 6.31
C GLY A 128 -18.00 24.95 5.22
N PRO A 129 -16.75 25.29 5.57
CA PRO A 129 -15.65 25.37 4.63
C PRO A 129 -15.26 23.99 4.07
N ASP A 130 -14.68 23.98 2.85
CA ASP A 130 -14.21 22.76 2.18
C ASP A 130 -13.21 22.00 3.07
N PRO A 131 -13.52 20.78 3.54
CA PRO A 131 -12.62 20.03 4.40
C PRO A 131 -11.36 19.60 3.64
N VAL A 132 -10.24 19.61 4.35
CA VAL A 132 -8.95 19.08 3.88
C VAL A 132 -8.41 18.04 4.84
N GLU A 133 -7.86 16.96 4.27
CA GLU A 133 -7.13 15.94 5.02
C GLU A 133 -5.70 15.84 4.49
N VAL A 134 -4.71 15.87 5.37
CA VAL A 134 -3.31 15.58 5.01
C VAL A 134 -3.13 14.06 4.98
N ARG A 135 -2.99 13.51 3.77
CA ARG A 135 -2.81 12.08 3.55
C ARG A 135 -1.38 11.63 3.71
N ARG A 136 -0.45 12.46 3.24
CA ARG A 136 0.98 12.23 3.43
C ARG A 136 1.64 13.50 3.94
N PRO A 137 2.53 13.41 4.94
CA PRO A 137 3.18 14.58 5.49
C PRO A 137 4.20 15.16 4.50
N LEU A 138 4.48 16.45 4.65
CA LEU A 138 5.68 17.07 4.09
C LEU A 138 6.87 16.62 4.95
N VAL A 139 7.94 16.19 4.29
CA VAL A 139 9.17 15.76 4.99
C VAL A 139 10.37 16.53 4.47
N LEU A 140 11.11 17.15 5.40
CA LEU A 140 12.35 17.86 5.14
C LEU A 140 13.52 17.13 5.81
N VAL A 141 14.65 17.05 5.11
CA VAL A 141 15.93 16.56 5.63
C VAL A 141 16.91 17.72 5.57
N ARG A 142 17.34 18.23 6.73
CA ARG A 142 18.18 19.44 6.81
C ARG A 142 17.69 20.56 5.89
N GLU A 143 16.42 20.93 6.05
CA GLU A 143 15.71 21.98 5.28
C GLU A 143 15.44 21.64 3.80
N ARG A 144 15.98 20.54 3.26
CA ARG A 144 15.69 20.11 1.88
C ARG A 144 14.46 19.22 1.84
N ARG A 145 13.54 19.51 0.93
CA ARG A 145 12.34 18.70 0.70
C ARG A 145 12.72 17.30 0.22
N LEU A 146 12.35 16.29 1.01
CA LEU A 146 12.43 14.88 0.65
C LEU A 146 11.13 14.39 0.01
N GLN A 147 9.99 14.77 0.59
CA GLN A 147 8.66 14.39 0.13
C GLN A 147 7.70 15.58 0.24
N PRO A 148 6.94 15.92 -0.81
CA PRO A 148 5.85 16.89 -0.70
C PRO A 148 4.67 16.31 0.09
N ALA A 149 3.92 17.16 0.78
CA ALA A 149 2.65 16.75 1.38
C ALA A 149 1.65 16.34 0.29
N VAL A 150 0.76 15.40 0.61
CA VAL A 150 -0.38 15.07 -0.25
C VAL A 150 -1.64 15.44 0.49
N LEU A 151 -2.45 16.27 -0.14
CA LEU A 151 -3.69 16.80 0.43
C LEU A 151 -4.87 16.21 -0.26
N MET A 152 -5.88 15.84 0.50
CA MET A 152 -7.17 15.49 -0.06
C MET A 152 -8.13 16.67 0.13
N ARG A 153 -8.64 17.19 -0.98
CA ARG A 153 -9.75 18.14 -0.97
C ARG A 153 -11.06 17.38 -1.17
N GLY A 154 -12.03 17.65 -0.30
CA GLY A 154 -13.39 17.15 -0.48
C GLY A 154 -14.11 17.82 -1.65
N VAL A 155 -14.76 17.02 -2.49
CA VAL A 155 -15.79 17.45 -3.43
C VAL A 155 -17.13 17.12 -2.78
N GLN A 156 -17.85 18.14 -2.33
CA GLN A 156 -19.13 17.93 -1.64
C GLN A 156 -20.16 17.31 -2.58
N HIS A 157 -20.89 16.31 -2.09
CA HIS A 157 -21.96 15.65 -2.82
C HIS A 157 -23.02 15.09 -1.85
N ASP A 158 -24.30 15.24 -2.21
CA ASP A 158 -25.42 14.83 -1.35
C ASP A 158 -25.75 13.34 -1.46
N ASP A 159 -25.44 12.71 -2.60
CA ASP A 159 -25.61 11.27 -2.78
C ASP A 159 -24.54 10.48 -1.99
N GLU A 160 -24.98 9.84 -0.90
CA GLU A 160 -24.13 9.00 -0.06
C GLU A 160 -23.48 7.84 -0.84
N GLU A 161 -24.12 7.37 -1.91
CA GLU A 161 -23.62 6.27 -2.73
C GLU A 161 -22.42 6.70 -3.58
N VAL A 162 -22.44 7.94 -4.10
CA VAL A 162 -21.30 8.54 -4.81
C VAL A 162 -20.10 8.65 -3.87
N VAL A 163 -20.32 9.13 -2.65
CA VAL A 163 -19.28 9.26 -1.62
C VAL A 163 -18.73 7.88 -1.24
N ALA A 164 -19.60 6.91 -0.97
CA ALA A 164 -19.19 5.57 -0.57
C ALA A 164 -18.39 4.85 -1.67
N PHE A 165 -18.84 4.96 -2.93
CA PHE A 165 -18.16 4.33 -4.06
C PHE A 165 -16.81 4.98 -4.34
N ASP A 166 -16.73 6.31 -4.39
CA ASP A 166 -15.46 7.01 -4.59
C ASP A 166 -14.46 6.72 -3.46
N ARG A 167 -14.93 6.67 -2.21
CA ARG A 167 -14.10 6.30 -1.08
C ARG A 167 -13.48 4.92 -1.25
N ALA A 168 -14.28 3.91 -1.64
CA ALA A 168 -13.78 2.56 -1.89
C ALA A 168 -12.70 2.54 -3.00
N LEU A 169 -12.89 3.32 -4.06
CA LEU A 169 -11.93 3.43 -5.17
C LEU A 169 -10.67 4.21 -4.79
N PHE A 170 -10.82 5.30 -4.04
CA PHE A 170 -9.73 6.14 -3.60
C PHE A 170 -8.83 5.39 -2.60
N GLU A 171 -9.41 4.69 -1.61
CA GLU A 171 -8.65 3.91 -0.64
C GLU A 171 -7.81 2.81 -1.32
N VAL A 172 -8.34 2.20 -2.37
CA VAL A 172 -7.60 1.25 -3.23
C VAL A 172 -6.39 1.93 -3.85
N LEU A 173 -6.60 3.07 -4.54
CA LEU A 173 -5.52 3.79 -5.20
C LEU A 173 -4.45 4.26 -4.23
N ASP A 174 -4.85 4.83 -3.10
CA ASP A 174 -3.92 5.39 -2.11
C ASP A 174 -3.01 4.29 -1.54
N ARG A 175 -3.59 3.16 -1.13
CA ARG A 175 -2.83 2.01 -0.60
C ARG A 175 -1.90 1.40 -1.62
N LEU A 176 -2.39 1.21 -2.86
CA LEU A 176 -1.57 0.64 -3.93
C LEU A 176 -0.43 1.56 -4.31
N ARG A 177 -0.67 2.88 -4.42
CA ARG A 177 0.38 3.86 -4.71
C ARG A 177 1.39 3.92 -3.57
N ASN A 178 0.94 3.99 -2.31
CA ASN A 178 1.84 4.01 -1.16
C ASN A 178 2.72 2.75 -1.09
N TRP A 179 2.13 1.57 -1.37
CA TRP A 179 2.90 0.33 -1.45
C TRP A 179 3.85 0.34 -2.65
N ALA A 180 3.39 0.70 -3.85
CA ALA A 180 4.19 0.70 -5.07
C ALA A 180 5.36 1.70 -5.01
N ASP A 181 5.15 2.86 -4.41
CA ASP A 181 6.15 3.91 -4.19
C ASP A 181 7.12 3.58 -3.04
N GLY A 182 6.83 2.54 -2.25
CA GLY A 182 7.64 2.02 -1.15
C GLY A 182 8.12 0.60 -1.42
N LEU A 183 7.66 -0.36 -0.61
CA LEU A 183 8.08 -1.77 -0.67
C LEU A 183 7.88 -2.43 -2.04
N GLY A 184 6.90 -1.97 -2.82
CA GLY A 184 6.66 -2.45 -4.18
C GLY A 184 7.84 -2.23 -5.12
N GLN A 185 8.67 -1.21 -4.89
CA GLN A 185 9.90 -0.99 -5.67
C GLN A 185 10.89 -2.17 -5.54
N LEU A 186 10.86 -2.89 -4.41
CA LEU A 186 11.67 -4.08 -4.21
C LEU A 186 11.10 -5.30 -4.95
N ALA A 187 9.78 -5.36 -5.13
CA ALA A 187 9.12 -6.45 -5.85
C ALA A 187 9.26 -6.30 -7.38
N LEU A 188 9.22 -5.05 -7.90
CA LEU A 188 9.19 -4.76 -9.34
C LEU A 188 10.30 -5.47 -10.14
N PRO A 189 11.59 -5.48 -9.73
CA PRO A 189 12.64 -6.17 -10.48
C PRO A 189 12.41 -7.67 -10.68
N HIS A 190 11.64 -8.31 -9.80
CA HIS A 190 11.35 -9.74 -9.83
C HIS A 190 10.07 -10.08 -10.59
N PHE A 191 9.27 -9.09 -10.96
CA PHE A 191 8.04 -9.29 -11.73
C PHE A 191 8.33 -9.32 -13.22
N GLU A 192 7.66 -10.23 -13.94
CA GLU A 192 7.58 -10.19 -15.41
C GLU A 192 6.60 -9.08 -15.85
N ASP A 193 6.61 -8.72 -17.14
CA ASP A 193 5.82 -7.61 -17.68
C ASP A 193 4.31 -7.74 -17.37
N LYS A 194 3.80 -8.97 -17.41
CA LYS A 194 2.39 -9.24 -17.12
C LYS A 194 2.02 -8.89 -15.67
N GLN A 195 2.89 -9.19 -14.71
CA GLN A 195 2.70 -8.91 -13.29
C GLN A 195 2.87 -7.41 -13.01
N ARG A 196 3.86 -6.75 -13.64
CA ARG A 196 4.03 -5.29 -13.53
C ARG A 196 2.79 -4.54 -14.01
N SER A 197 2.19 -4.99 -15.11
CA SER A 197 0.97 -4.39 -15.66
C SER A 197 -0.27 -4.50 -14.77
N LEU A 198 -0.28 -5.33 -13.71
CA LEU A 198 -1.43 -5.47 -12.82
C LEU A 198 -1.73 -4.14 -12.10
N PHE A 199 -0.69 -3.47 -11.59
CA PHE A 199 -0.80 -2.20 -10.89
C PHE A 199 -1.29 -1.10 -11.83
N GLU A 200 -0.63 -0.95 -12.98
CA GLU A 200 -0.94 0.10 -13.96
C GLU A 200 -2.36 -0.04 -14.51
N ARG A 201 -2.80 -1.27 -14.83
CA ARG A 201 -4.15 -1.52 -15.34
C ARG A 201 -5.21 -1.20 -14.30
N MET A 202 -4.97 -1.59 -13.05
CA MET A 202 -5.87 -1.27 -11.94
C MET A 202 -5.97 0.24 -11.72
N GLN A 203 -4.83 0.90 -11.59
CA GLN A 203 -4.76 2.35 -11.41
C GLN A 203 -5.47 3.08 -12.55
N LYS A 204 -5.12 2.76 -13.81
CA LYS A 204 -5.72 3.40 -15.00
C LYS A 204 -7.25 3.25 -15.02
N ARG A 205 -7.76 2.07 -14.69
CA ARG A 205 -9.21 1.82 -14.72
C ARG A 205 -9.95 2.59 -13.63
N ILE A 206 -9.38 2.66 -12.42
CA ILE A 206 -9.97 3.43 -11.33
C ILE A 206 -9.87 4.93 -11.64
N ASP A 207 -8.70 5.43 -12.04
CA ASP A 207 -8.51 6.83 -12.40
C ASP A 207 -9.49 7.26 -13.51
N THR A 208 -9.70 6.42 -14.52
CA THR A 208 -10.68 6.70 -15.60
C THR A 208 -12.10 6.88 -15.05
N VAL A 209 -12.57 5.96 -14.21
CA VAL A 209 -13.92 6.03 -13.63
C VAL A 209 -14.06 7.24 -12.71
N ARG A 210 -13.06 7.49 -11.85
CA ARG A 210 -13.08 8.64 -10.96
C ARG A 210 -13.06 9.97 -11.73
N SER A 211 -12.25 10.09 -12.78
CA SER A 211 -12.26 11.27 -13.66
C SER A 211 -13.63 11.47 -14.31
N GLN A 212 -14.28 10.41 -14.80
CA GLN A 212 -15.63 10.49 -15.36
C GLN A 212 -16.67 10.93 -14.31
N MET A 213 -16.59 10.42 -13.09
CA MET A 213 -17.45 10.86 -11.98
C MET A 213 -17.25 12.35 -11.67
N ALA A 214 -16.00 12.80 -11.59
CA ALA A 214 -15.68 14.21 -11.36
C ALA A 214 -16.15 15.12 -12.50
N ASP A 215 -16.00 14.69 -13.76
CA ASP A 215 -16.50 15.40 -14.93
C ASP A 215 -18.02 15.53 -14.89
N ALA A 216 -18.72 14.41 -14.64
CA ALA A 216 -20.17 14.40 -14.50
C ALA A 216 -20.66 15.32 -13.37
N ALA A 217 -19.99 15.33 -12.22
CA ALA A 217 -20.33 16.23 -11.12
C ALA A 217 -20.18 17.71 -11.52
N ARG A 218 -19.14 18.05 -12.28
CA ARG A 218 -18.91 19.43 -12.77
C ARG A 218 -19.93 19.87 -13.82
N THR A 219 -20.41 18.95 -14.65
CA THR A 219 -21.38 19.26 -15.72
C THR A 219 -22.83 19.03 -15.32
N GLY A 220 -23.11 18.67 -14.05
CA GLY A 220 -24.46 18.36 -13.57
C GLY A 220 -25.06 17.08 -14.18
N GLY A 221 -24.21 16.15 -14.61
CA GLY A 221 -24.60 14.85 -15.17
C GLY A 221 -24.79 13.77 -14.12
N GLN A 222 -25.06 12.54 -14.59
CA GLN A 222 -25.12 11.36 -13.73
C GLN A 222 -23.72 11.00 -13.24
N VAL A 223 -23.45 11.26 -11.95
CA VAL A 223 -22.14 11.04 -11.34
C VAL A 223 -21.84 9.55 -11.18
N LEU A 224 -22.80 8.79 -10.67
CA LEU A 224 -22.60 7.38 -10.35
C LEU A 224 -22.66 6.50 -11.61
N PRO A 225 -21.66 5.64 -11.86
CA PRO A 225 -21.73 4.70 -12.98
C PRO A 225 -22.87 3.68 -12.83
N PRO A 226 -23.33 3.07 -13.94
CA PRO A 226 -24.33 1.99 -13.88
C PRO A 226 -23.92 0.85 -12.94
N GLU A 227 -24.89 0.19 -12.31
CA GLU A 227 -24.66 -0.88 -11.34
C GLU A 227 -23.73 -1.99 -11.85
N THR A 228 -23.93 -2.44 -13.08
CA THR A 228 -23.10 -3.46 -13.71
C THR A 228 -21.64 -3.02 -13.82
N ALA A 229 -21.39 -1.78 -14.21
CA ALA A 229 -20.05 -1.21 -14.31
C ALA A 229 -19.37 -1.08 -12.93
N ARG A 230 -20.11 -0.65 -11.90
CA ARG A 230 -19.59 -0.55 -10.52
C ARG A 230 -19.22 -1.91 -9.95
N ARG A 231 -20.14 -2.88 -10.05
CA ARG A 231 -19.93 -4.26 -9.63
C ARG A 231 -18.70 -4.87 -10.31
N ASP A 232 -18.63 -4.75 -11.63
CA ASP A 232 -17.55 -5.37 -12.41
C ASP A 232 -16.20 -4.69 -12.16
N LEU A 233 -16.19 -3.38 -11.88
CA LEU A 233 -14.98 -2.67 -11.47
C LEU A 233 -14.45 -3.18 -10.12
N LEU A 234 -15.31 -3.31 -9.12
CA LEU A 234 -14.89 -3.79 -7.79
C LEU A 234 -14.43 -5.24 -7.82
N LYS A 235 -15.13 -6.11 -8.55
CA LYS A 235 -14.67 -7.49 -8.81
C LYS A 235 -13.31 -7.49 -9.48
N PHE A 236 -13.12 -6.64 -10.50
CA PHE A 236 -11.82 -6.50 -11.16
C PHE A 236 -10.72 -6.03 -10.20
N VAL A 237 -10.97 -5.04 -9.34
CA VAL A 237 -10.01 -4.56 -8.33
C VAL A 237 -9.60 -5.69 -7.39
N ILE A 238 -10.57 -6.39 -6.81
CA ILE A 238 -10.31 -7.51 -5.90
C ILE A 238 -9.51 -8.61 -6.61
N ASP A 239 -9.86 -8.93 -7.86
CA ASP A 239 -9.14 -9.92 -8.67
C ASP A 239 -7.68 -9.47 -8.92
N GLN A 240 -7.43 -8.19 -9.19
CA GLN A 240 -6.06 -7.70 -9.39
C GLN A 240 -5.26 -7.77 -8.09
N VAL A 241 -5.86 -7.44 -6.94
CA VAL A 241 -5.20 -7.52 -5.63
C VAL A 241 -4.81 -8.96 -5.29
N HIS A 242 -5.67 -9.94 -5.56
CA HIS A 242 -5.32 -11.36 -5.41
C HIS A 242 -4.20 -11.78 -6.37
N ARG A 243 -4.22 -11.32 -7.63
CA ARG A 243 -3.15 -11.62 -8.59
C ARG A 243 -1.80 -11.00 -8.21
N ILE A 244 -1.81 -9.82 -7.59
CA ILE A 244 -0.59 -9.19 -7.06
C ILE A 244 -0.07 -10.01 -5.88
N GLU A 245 -0.95 -10.41 -4.96
CA GLU A 245 -0.60 -11.24 -3.80
C GLU A 245 -0.03 -12.62 -4.25
N ASP A 246 -0.65 -13.27 -5.24
CA ASP A 246 -0.14 -14.48 -5.91
C ASP A 246 1.23 -14.24 -6.57
N ALA A 247 1.41 -13.11 -7.26
CA ALA A 247 2.69 -12.76 -7.87
C ALA A 247 3.80 -12.57 -6.82
N LEU A 248 3.48 -11.99 -5.65
CA LEU A 248 4.43 -11.87 -4.54
C LEU A 248 4.82 -13.22 -3.94
N ALA A 249 3.99 -14.25 -4.08
CA ALA A 249 4.33 -15.62 -3.67
C ALA A 249 5.42 -16.28 -4.54
N LEU A 250 5.80 -15.68 -5.67
CA LEU A 250 6.96 -16.10 -6.47
C LEU A 250 8.30 -15.64 -5.87
N LEU A 251 8.27 -14.69 -4.94
CA LEU A 251 9.51 -14.11 -4.40
C LEU A 251 10.21 -15.09 -3.44
N PRO A 252 11.56 -15.03 -3.32
CA PRO A 252 12.31 -15.92 -2.44
C PRO A 252 11.95 -15.76 -0.94
N GLY A 253 11.59 -14.54 -0.55
CA GLY A 253 11.19 -14.15 0.81
C GLY A 253 9.68 -13.90 0.91
N ARG A 254 9.14 -14.08 2.12
CA ARG A 254 7.70 -13.87 2.40
C ARG A 254 7.38 -12.44 2.85
N GLU A 255 8.39 -11.65 3.19
CA GLU A 255 8.25 -10.36 3.87
C GLU A 255 7.40 -9.38 3.05
N LEU A 256 7.60 -9.33 1.72
CA LEU A 256 6.83 -8.46 0.83
C LEU A 256 5.39 -8.95 0.63
N ARG A 257 5.19 -10.27 0.54
CA ARG A 257 3.85 -10.88 0.44
C ARG A 257 3.05 -10.63 1.71
N ASP A 258 3.65 -10.91 2.86
CA ASP A 258 3.02 -10.72 4.17
C ASP A 258 2.74 -9.21 4.41
N ALA A 259 3.69 -8.32 4.08
CA ALA A 259 3.47 -6.87 4.15
C ALA A 259 2.35 -6.39 3.20
N TYR A 260 2.29 -6.90 1.97
CA TYR A 260 1.18 -6.60 1.05
C TYR A 260 -0.15 -7.11 1.60
N GLY A 261 -0.14 -8.31 2.20
CA GLY A 261 -1.25 -8.92 2.92
C GLY A 261 -1.86 -7.96 3.95
N GLU A 262 -1.03 -7.41 4.83
CA GLU A 262 -1.47 -6.51 5.90
C GLU A 262 -1.82 -5.10 5.43
N LEU A 263 -0.98 -4.50 4.57
CA LEU A 263 -1.07 -3.06 4.25
C LEU A 263 -2.05 -2.75 3.12
N VAL A 264 -2.32 -3.73 2.25
CA VAL A 264 -3.09 -3.54 1.02
C VAL A 264 -4.23 -4.54 0.93
N PHE A 265 -3.90 -5.84 0.93
CA PHE A 265 -4.85 -6.90 0.60
C PHE A 265 -6.06 -6.92 1.54
N LYS A 266 -5.84 -7.03 2.86
CA LYS A 266 -6.94 -7.13 3.82
C LYS A 266 -7.85 -5.91 3.79
N ASP A 267 -7.26 -4.73 3.67
CA ASP A 267 -8.02 -3.50 3.65
C ASP A 267 -8.85 -3.35 2.39
N ILE A 268 -8.29 -3.62 1.21
CA ILE A 268 -9.04 -3.54 -0.04
C ILE A 268 -10.11 -4.64 -0.10
N VAL A 269 -9.73 -5.88 0.20
CA VAL A 269 -10.60 -7.04 -0.01
C VAL A 269 -11.68 -7.14 1.06
N PHE A 270 -11.32 -6.97 2.34
CA PHE A 270 -12.25 -7.23 3.46
C PHE A 270 -12.76 -5.98 4.17
N ARG A 271 -12.18 -4.79 3.93
CA ARG A 271 -12.64 -3.54 4.57
C ARG A 271 -13.12 -2.47 3.59
N GLY A 272 -12.83 -2.61 2.29
CA GLY A 272 -13.23 -1.68 1.24
C GLY A 272 -14.15 -2.31 0.19
N ALA A 273 -13.57 -2.81 -0.90
CA ALA A 273 -14.29 -3.27 -2.08
C ALA A 273 -15.21 -4.48 -1.82
N GLY A 274 -14.79 -5.45 -0.99
CA GLY A 274 -15.59 -6.63 -0.67
C GLY A 274 -16.86 -6.29 0.13
N PRO A 275 -16.78 -5.54 1.25
CA PRO A 275 -17.96 -5.05 1.95
C PRO A 275 -18.92 -4.25 1.07
N TYR A 276 -18.39 -3.41 0.16
CA TYR A 276 -19.23 -2.71 -0.81
C TYR A 276 -19.97 -3.70 -1.73
N LEU A 277 -19.28 -4.73 -2.26
CA LEU A 277 -19.92 -5.75 -3.10
C LEU A 277 -21.04 -6.49 -2.37
N SER A 278 -20.80 -6.85 -1.11
CA SER A 278 -21.75 -7.56 -0.27
C SER A 278 -22.98 -6.72 0.03
N LYS A 279 -22.77 -5.49 0.51
CA LYS A 279 -23.86 -4.56 0.89
C LYS A 279 -24.73 -4.15 -0.29
N HIS A 280 -24.14 -3.85 -1.44
CA HIS A 280 -24.86 -3.23 -2.56
C HIS A 280 -25.33 -4.24 -3.63
N PHE A 281 -24.71 -5.41 -3.72
CA PHE A 281 -25.05 -6.42 -4.74
C PHE A 281 -25.33 -7.81 -4.18
N GLY A 282 -25.23 -8.03 -2.86
CA GLY A 282 -25.36 -9.36 -2.26
C GLY A 282 -24.23 -10.32 -2.63
N ILE A 283 -23.12 -9.81 -3.17
CA ILE A 283 -21.99 -10.63 -3.64
C ILE A 283 -20.94 -10.70 -2.53
N ASN A 284 -20.72 -11.91 -2.02
CA ASN A 284 -19.73 -12.19 -0.99
C ASN A 284 -18.49 -12.86 -1.58
N ILE A 285 -17.35 -12.62 -0.95
CA ILE A 285 -16.13 -13.41 -1.17
C ILE A 285 -16.21 -14.63 -0.27
N ASP A 286 -16.03 -15.79 -0.86
CA ASP A 286 -15.95 -17.04 -0.13
C ASP A 286 -14.61 -17.15 0.59
N THR A 287 -14.64 -16.99 1.92
CA THR A 287 -13.46 -17.02 2.78
C THR A 287 -13.03 -18.43 3.19
N GLU A 288 -13.71 -19.47 2.74
CA GLU A 288 -13.27 -20.85 2.96
C GLU A 288 -12.28 -21.31 1.88
N VAL A 289 -12.32 -20.69 0.70
CA VAL A 289 -11.34 -20.93 -0.37
C VAL A 289 -10.14 -20.01 -0.19
N VAL A 290 -9.22 -20.39 0.69
CA VAL A 290 -8.03 -19.61 1.09
C VAL A 290 -6.74 -20.41 1.00
N GLU A 291 -5.60 -19.74 1.03
CA GLU A 291 -4.30 -20.41 1.21
C GLU A 291 -4.33 -21.32 2.45
N GLY A 292 -3.83 -22.54 2.29
CA GLY A 292 -3.77 -23.56 3.34
C GLY A 292 -5.05 -24.39 3.50
N ALA A 293 -6.16 -24.02 2.85
CA ALA A 293 -7.39 -24.80 2.90
C ALA A 293 -7.23 -26.14 2.16
N ASP A 294 -7.85 -27.20 2.69
CA ASP A 294 -7.85 -28.51 2.05
C ASP A 294 -8.78 -28.52 0.83
N SER A 295 -8.23 -28.87 -0.33
CA SER A 295 -8.97 -28.89 -1.60
C SER A 295 -10.06 -29.97 -1.65
N GLN A 296 -9.96 -31.04 -0.83
CA GLN A 296 -10.94 -32.13 -0.83
C GLN A 296 -12.33 -31.69 -0.35
N GLY A 297 -12.41 -30.69 0.54
CA GLY A 297 -13.67 -30.16 1.06
C GLY A 297 -14.30 -29.04 0.21
N LEU A 298 -13.63 -28.61 -0.87
CA LEU A 298 -13.99 -27.41 -1.64
C LEU A 298 -14.42 -27.72 -3.09
N VAL A 299 -14.90 -28.95 -3.33
CA VAL A 299 -15.32 -29.42 -4.66
C VAL A 299 -16.34 -28.46 -5.28
N GLY A 300 -16.07 -28.01 -6.52
CA GLY A 300 -16.95 -27.10 -7.26
C GLY A 300 -16.81 -25.62 -6.88
N ARG A 301 -16.03 -25.28 -5.85
CA ARG A 301 -15.82 -23.88 -5.40
C ARG A 301 -14.51 -23.28 -5.92
N PHE A 302 -13.66 -24.10 -6.53
CA PHE A 302 -12.44 -23.64 -7.18
C PHE A 302 -12.16 -24.40 -8.47
N GLN A 303 -11.32 -23.80 -9.31
CA GLN A 303 -10.67 -24.40 -10.47
C GLN A 303 -9.16 -24.22 -10.35
N LYS A 304 -8.40 -25.19 -10.87
CA LYS A 304 -6.94 -25.12 -10.87
C LYS A 304 -6.46 -24.15 -11.95
N GLU A 305 -5.69 -23.14 -11.56
CA GLU A 305 -5.04 -22.22 -12.50
C GLU A 305 -3.69 -22.82 -12.95
N PRO A 306 -3.45 -23.01 -14.26
CA PRO A 306 -2.19 -23.56 -14.77
C PRO A 306 -1.03 -22.55 -14.70
N GLY A 307 0.19 -23.04 -14.42
CA GLY A 307 1.40 -22.21 -14.28
C GLY A 307 1.57 -21.58 -12.88
N GLY A 308 2.36 -20.51 -12.79
CA GLY A 308 2.52 -19.71 -11.56
C GLY A 308 3.40 -20.34 -10.47
N PRO A 309 3.41 -19.75 -9.25
CA PRO A 309 4.27 -20.19 -8.16
C PRO A 309 3.86 -21.59 -7.73
N ARG A 310 4.86 -22.46 -7.57
CA ARG A 310 4.68 -23.84 -7.11
C ARG A 310 5.02 -23.96 -5.63
N PRO A 311 4.28 -24.77 -4.86
CA PRO A 311 4.65 -25.02 -3.47
C PRO A 311 6.01 -25.71 -3.38
N ARG A 312 6.76 -25.40 -2.32
CA ARG A 312 8.07 -26.01 -2.04
C ARG A 312 7.98 -27.51 -1.72
N SER A 313 6.80 -28.00 -1.33
CA SER A 313 6.54 -29.40 -0.98
C SER A 313 5.18 -29.87 -1.52
N LYS A 314 5.03 -31.19 -1.68
CA LYS A 314 3.76 -31.81 -2.13
C LYS A 314 2.67 -31.54 -1.09
N THR A 315 1.51 -31.04 -1.54
CA THR A 315 0.43 -30.65 -0.63
C THR A 315 -0.94 -30.81 -1.30
N THR A 316 -1.93 -31.28 -0.54
CA THR A 316 -3.35 -31.28 -0.95
C THR A 316 -4.04 -29.94 -0.68
N LYS A 317 -3.30 -28.99 -0.09
CA LYS A 317 -3.80 -27.67 0.29
C LYS A 317 -3.67 -26.68 -0.85
N ILE A 318 -4.55 -25.69 -0.86
CA ILE A 318 -4.44 -24.52 -1.72
C ILE A 318 -3.15 -23.78 -1.36
N TYR A 319 -2.29 -23.55 -2.35
CA TYR A 319 -1.04 -22.82 -2.14
C TYR A 319 -1.24 -21.31 -2.24
N SER A 320 -2.02 -20.86 -3.23
CA SER A 320 -2.39 -19.45 -3.39
C SER A 320 -3.72 -19.34 -4.12
N VAL A 321 -4.42 -18.23 -3.86
CA VAL A 321 -5.68 -17.88 -4.52
C VAL A 321 -5.38 -16.79 -5.55
N VAL A 322 -5.46 -17.15 -6.83
CA VAL A 322 -5.19 -16.22 -7.94
C VAL A 322 -6.35 -15.25 -8.13
N VAL A 323 -7.58 -15.78 -7.97
CA VAL A 323 -8.82 -15.04 -8.09
C VAL A 323 -9.82 -15.65 -7.10
N PRO A 324 -10.55 -14.84 -6.30
CA PRO A 324 -11.43 -15.39 -5.28
C PRO A 324 -12.69 -16.00 -5.86
N CYS A 325 -13.27 -16.93 -5.09
CA CYS A 325 -14.62 -17.43 -5.30
C CYS A 325 -15.62 -16.34 -4.88
N TYR A 326 -16.59 -16.06 -5.75
CA TYR A 326 -17.71 -15.18 -5.44
C TYR A 326 -18.98 -16.00 -5.25
N THR A 327 -19.71 -15.66 -4.20
CA THR A 327 -21.01 -16.28 -3.88
C THR A 327 -22.10 -15.21 -3.82
N GLN A 328 -23.31 -15.58 -4.21
CA GLN A 328 -24.51 -14.78 -4.05
C GLN A 328 -25.61 -15.69 -3.54
N ASP A 329 -26.27 -15.31 -2.44
CA ASP A 329 -27.31 -16.11 -1.79
C ASP A 329 -26.88 -17.55 -1.45
N GLY A 330 -25.62 -17.72 -1.05
CA GLY A 330 -25.04 -19.03 -0.71
C GLY A 330 -24.63 -19.89 -1.91
N VAL A 331 -24.87 -19.43 -3.14
CA VAL A 331 -24.50 -20.15 -4.37
C VAL A 331 -23.23 -19.55 -4.96
N SER A 332 -22.29 -20.40 -5.39
CA SER A 332 -21.11 -19.93 -6.14
C SER A 332 -21.55 -19.38 -7.51
N ILE A 333 -21.37 -18.08 -7.70
CA ILE A 333 -21.60 -17.40 -8.99
C ILE A 333 -20.32 -17.31 -9.82
N ARG A 334 -19.17 -17.56 -9.18
CA ARG A 334 -17.89 -17.73 -9.86
C ARG A 334 -16.96 -18.54 -8.94
N PRO A 335 -16.44 -19.70 -9.37
CA PRO A 335 -15.46 -20.45 -8.60
C PRO A 335 -14.13 -19.66 -8.51
N ALA A 336 -13.35 -19.93 -7.47
CA ALA A 336 -12.00 -19.36 -7.34
C ALA A 336 -11.06 -19.96 -8.38
N SER A 337 -10.08 -19.19 -8.87
CA SER A 337 -8.89 -19.76 -9.52
C SER A 337 -7.80 -19.91 -8.47
N VAL A 338 -7.29 -21.13 -8.28
CA VAL A 338 -6.29 -21.42 -7.23
C VAL A 338 -5.09 -22.19 -7.76
N ARG A 339 -3.94 -22.02 -7.11
CA ARG A 339 -2.75 -22.85 -7.34
C ARG A 339 -2.79 -24.06 -6.41
N LEU A 340 -2.86 -25.25 -6.99
CA LEU A 340 -2.76 -26.52 -6.28
C LEU A 340 -1.41 -27.19 -6.55
N GLY A 341 -0.82 -27.77 -5.50
CA GLY A 341 0.47 -28.44 -5.56
C GLY A 341 0.40 -29.92 -5.93
N SER A 342 0.64 -30.26 -7.19
CA SER A 342 1.34 -31.50 -7.54
C SER A 342 2.45 -31.13 -8.52
N TYR A 343 3.69 -31.53 -8.19
CA TYR A 343 4.68 -31.73 -9.25
C TYR A 343 4.32 -33.04 -9.95
N GLU A 344 4.29 -33.00 -11.27
CA GLU A 344 4.82 -34.09 -12.09
C GLU A 344 6.33 -33.91 -12.19
#